data_AF-A0A4P5TAT1-F1
#
_entry.id   AF-A0A4P5TAT1-F1
#
_cell.length_a   1.000
_cell.length_b   1.000
_cell.length_c   1.000
_cell.angle_alpha   90.00
_cell.angle_beta   90.00
_cell.angle_gamma   90.00
#
_symmetry.space_group_name_H-M   'P 1'
#
loop_
_entity.id
_entity.type
_entity.pdbx_description
1 polymer ?
#
loop_
_entity_poly.entity_id
_entity_poly.type
_entity_poly.pdbx_seq_one_letter_code
_entity_poly.pdbx_strand_id
1 'polypeptide(L)'
;MYIQTLTTDESSNTRFITTRFGNVLGSNGSVINRFKAQIEAGGPVTVTHPEINRFFMTVSEACQLVLEAGNMGNGGEVFVFDMGKPVKIADLAKKMITLSGRIPNKDIYIQYSGLRPGEKLFEELLHNKEENKETYHDKIMIANVRVLPFQDMKLAFDQLFSLMLNEEDEYALVHWMKSLVPEFLSNNSEFETLDGVNEKEKIDIYTPNVLDSK
;
A
#
# COMPACT_ATOMS: atom_id res chain seq x y z
N MET A 1 -0.38 8.65 -8.91
CA MET A 1 -1.24 9.29 -9.92
C MET A 1 -1.25 10.81 -9.77
N TYR A 2 -2.00 11.41 -8.83
CA TYR A 2 -2.10 12.89 -8.76
C TYR A 2 -0.77 13.62 -8.53
N ILE A 3 0.01 13.22 -7.53
CA ILE A 3 1.31 13.88 -7.24
C ILE A 3 2.27 13.82 -8.44
N GLN A 4 2.21 12.76 -9.24
CA GLN A 4 3.04 12.61 -10.44
C GLN A 4 2.59 13.55 -11.57
N THR A 5 1.33 13.99 -11.60
CA THR A 5 0.90 14.95 -12.62
C THR A 5 1.36 16.36 -12.28
N LEU A 6 1.49 16.68 -10.99
CA LEU A 6 2.07 17.96 -10.54
C LEU A 6 3.55 18.12 -10.94
N THR A 7 4.27 17.01 -11.17
CA THR A 7 5.66 17.08 -11.65
C THR A 7 5.76 17.38 -13.15
N THR A 8 4.65 17.28 -13.90
CA THR A 8 4.60 17.63 -15.33
C THR A 8 4.25 19.10 -15.58
N ASP A 9 3.94 19.85 -14.53
CA ASP A 9 3.71 21.29 -14.63
C ASP A 9 5.04 22.02 -14.72
N GLU A 10 5.41 22.45 -15.94
CA GLU A 10 6.66 23.18 -16.21
C GLU A 10 6.77 24.51 -15.44
N SER A 11 5.67 25.03 -14.88
CA SER A 11 5.68 26.24 -14.05
C SER A 11 6.08 25.98 -12.59
N SER A 12 6.14 24.72 -12.16
CA SER A 12 6.45 24.33 -10.79
C SER A 12 7.94 24.07 -10.59
N ASN A 13 8.57 24.82 -9.68
CA ASN A 13 9.94 24.54 -9.21
C ASN A 13 9.99 23.47 -8.10
N THR A 14 8.85 22.87 -7.74
CA THR A 14 8.76 21.91 -6.64
C THR A 14 8.97 20.48 -7.15
N ARG A 15 9.95 19.78 -6.58
CA ARG A 15 10.17 18.36 -6.84
C ARG A 15 9.33 17.53 -5.88
N PHE A 16 8.49 16.66 -6.43
CA PHE A 16 7.72 15.70 -5.66
C PHE A 16 8.34 14.31 -5.79
N ILE A 17 8.58 13.67 -4.66
CA ILE A 17 9.14 12.32 -4.59
C ILE A 17 8.19 11.46 -3.76
N THR A 18 7.85 10.28 -4.26
CA THR A 18 7.00 9.33 -3.53
C THR A 18 7.83 8.13 -3.10
N THR A 19 7.67 7.68 -1.86
CA THR A 19 8.27 6.44 -1.35
C THR A 19 7.15 5.45 -0.98
N ARG A 20 7.33 4.17 -1.34
CA ARG A 20 6.42 3.06 -1.00
C ARG A 20 7.21 2.02 -0.20
N PHE A 21 6.70 1.66 0.97
CA PHE A 21 7.27 0.64 1.82
C PHE A 21 6.19 0.06 2.74
N GLY A 22 6.47 -1.13 3.29
CA GLY A 22 5.52 -1.87 4.11
C GLY A 22 5.37 -1.31 5.53
N ASN A 23 4.99 -2.17 6.47
CA ASN A 23 4.77 -1.73 7.85
C ASN A 23 6.06 -1.30 8.54
N VAL A 24 5.93 -0.35 9.46
CA VAL A 24 7.02 0.12 10.31
C VAL A 24 6.81 -0.44 11.72
N LEU A 25 7.85 -1.05 12.27
CA LEU A 25 7.82 -1.65 13.61
C LEU A 25 7.52 -0.58 14.67
N GLY A 26 6.53 -0.86 15.52
CA GLY A 26 6.19 0.00 16.66
C GLY A 26 5.50 1.31 16.30
N SER A 27 5.05 1.50 15.04
CA SER A 27 4.30 2.70 14.65
C SER A 27 2.97 2.83 15.43
N ASN A 28 2.43 4.05 15.48
CA ASN A 28 1.14 4.32 16.12
C ASN A 28 0.04 3.46 15.47
N GLY A 29 -0.78 2.82 16.30
CA GLY A 29 -1.84 1.91 15.85
C GLY A 29 -1.34 0.57 15.26
N SER A 30 -0.03 0.28 15.33
CA SER A 30 0.51 -0.98 14.79
C SER A 30 0.00 -2.21 15.55
N VAL A 31 0.02 -3.35 14.84
CA VAL A 31 -0.30 -4.67 15.41
C VAL A 31 0.54 -5.01 16.63
N ILE A 32 1.79 -4.53 16.69
CA ILE A 32 2.70 -4.75 17.82
C ILE A 32 2.17 -4.06 19.08
N ASN A 33 1.78 -2.79 18.97
CA ASN A 33 1.23 -2.04 20.12
C ASN A 33 -0.09 -2.67 20.60
N ARG A 34 -0.92 -3.16 19.67
CA ARG A 34 -2.13 -3.91 20.01
C ARG A 34 -1.83 -5.21 20.75
N PHE A 35 -0.89 -6.02 20.26
CA PHE A 35 -0.51 -7.28 20.90
C PHE A 35 0.08 -7.04 22.27
N LYS A 36 0.92 -6.03 22.43
CA LYS A 36 1.48 -5.65 23.73
C LYS A 36 0.36 -5.34 24.74
N ALA A 37 -0.59 -4.48 24.37
CA ALA A 37 -1.72 -4.15 25.22
C ALA A 37 -2.59 -5.38 25.55
N GLN A 38 -2.83 -6.27 24.58
CA GLN A 38 -3.58 -7.51 24.81
C GLN A 38 -2.83 -8.46 25.77
N ILE A 39 -1.52 -8.59 25.63
CA ILE A 39 -0.69 -9.43 26.51
C ILE A 39 -0.67 -8.87 27.93
N GLU A 40 -0.49 -7.56 28.09
CA GLU A 40 -0.53 -6.87 29.40
C GLU A 40 -1.89 -7.02 30.08
N ALA A 41 -2.97 -7.06 29.30
CA ALA A 41 -4.33 -7.32 29.78
C ALA A 41 -4.64 -8.80 30.07
N GLY A 42 -3.71 -9.73 29.80
CA GLY A 42 -3.89 -11.18 30.04
C GLY A 42 -4.44 -11.97 28.84
N GLY A 43 -4.61 -11.34 27.68
CA GLY A 43 -5.06 -11.96 26.44
C GLY A 43 -6.59 -12.06 26.30
N PRO A 44 -7.09 -12.74 25.25
CA PRO A 44 -6.32 -13.37 24.17
C PRO A 44 -5.68 -12.33 23.21
N VAL A 45 -4.65 -12.75 22.49
CA VAL A 45 -4.09 -11.98 21.37
C VAL A 45 -4.91 -12.26 20.11
N THR A 46 -5.35 -11.22 19.40
CA THR A 46 -6.23 -11.37 18.24
C THR A 46 -5.45 -11.22 16.93
N VAL A 47 -5.39 -12.27 16.13
CA VAL A 47 -4.80 -12.25 14.78
C VAL A 47 -5.95 -12.33 13.77
N THR A 48 -5.87 -11.64 12.63
CA THR A 48 -6.97 -11.67 11.64
C THR A 48 -7.06 -13.01 10.94
N HIS A 49 -5.94 -13.51 10.40
CA HIS A 49 -5.89 -14.81 9.73
C HIS A 49 -4.58 -15.55 10.03
N PRO A 50 -4.58 -16.89 10.18
CA PRO A 50 -3.37 -17.65 10.47
C PRO A 50 -2.24 -17.39 9.46
N GLU A 51 -2.57 -17.33 8.17
CA GLU A 51 -1.61 -17.15 7.06
C GLU A 51 -1.34 -15.68 6.68
N ILE A 52 -1.78 -14.71 7.47
CA ILE A 52 -1.56 -13.30 7.11
C ILE A 52 -0.09 -12.91 7.29
N ASN A 53 0.47 -12.28 6.25
CA ASN A 53 1.88 -11.91 6.17
C ASN A 53 2.04 -10.42 5.90
N ARG A 54 3.02 -9.81 6.55
CA ARG A 54 3.35 -8.39 6.38
C ARG A 54 4.85 -8.17 6.34
N PHE A 55 5.27 -7.18 5.56
CA PHE A 55 6.66 -6.70 5.55
C PHE A 55 6.88 -5.71 6.68
N PHE A 56 8.04 -5.77 7.31
CA PHE A 56 8.40 -4.88 8.41
C PHE A 56 9.80 -4.32 8.22
N MET A 57 9.96 -3.05 8.56
CA MET A 57 11.25 -2.42 8.78
C MET A 57 11.23 -1.58 10.06
N THR A 58 12.40 -1.22 10.57
CA THR A 58 12.48 -0.31 11.72
C THR A 58 12.19 1.14 11.30
N VAL A 59 11.78 1.98 12.27
CA VAL A 59 11.58 3.42 12.02
C VAL A 59 12.87 4.07 11.51
N SER A 60 14.01 3.74 12.11
CA SER A 60 15.30 4.30 11.73
C SER A 60 15.70 3.94 10.30
N GLU A 61 15.49 2.68 9.88
CA GLU A 61 15.73 2.27 8.50
C GLU A 61 14.79 3.00 7.52
N ALA A 62 13.49 3.08 7.84
CA ALA A 62 12.53 3.80 6.99
C ALA A 62 12.95 5.27 6.80
N CYS A 63 13.28 5.98 7.88
CA CYS A 63 13.71 7.37 7.82
C CYS A 63 14.99 7.54 6.98
N GLN A 64 15.98 6.65 7.14
CA GLN A 64 17.22 6.71 6.36
C GLN A 64 16.95 6.54 4.87
N LEU A 65 16.15 5.54 4.48
CA LEU A 65 15.83 5.29 3.07
C LEU A 65 14.97 6.39 2.46
N VAL A 66 14.06 7.01 3.23
CA VAL A 66 13.28 8.18 2.78
C VAL A 66 14.19 9.38 2.51
N LEU A 67 15.13 9.67 3.41
CA LEU A 67 16.08 10.76 3.22
C LEU A 67 16.99 10.49 2.02
N GLU A 68 17.45 9.25 1.85
CA GLU A 68 18.27 8.84 0.73
C GLU A 68 17.51 8.99 -0.60
N ALA A 69 16.29 8.47 -0.69
CA ALA A 69 15.42 8.64 -1.85
C ALA A 69 15.16 10.13 -2.17
N GLY A 70 14.98 10.96 -1.13
CA GLY A 70 14.85 12.41 -1.26
C GLY A 70 16.07 13.09 -1.86
N ASN A 71 17.28 12.61 -1.53
CA ASN A 71 18.53 13.08 -2.10
C ASN A 71 18.74 12.62 -3.54
N MET A 72 18.29 11.40 -3.87
CA MET A 72 18.42 10.77 -5.19
C MET A 72 17.45 11.32 -6.24
N GLY A 73 16.23 11.69 -5.82
CA GLY A 73 15.14 12.01 -6.72
C GLY A 73 15.28 13.35 -7.43
N ASN A 74 14.87 13.38 -8.69
CA ASN A 74 14.80 14.59 -9.52
C ASN A 74 13.37 15.12 -9.67
N GLY A 75 12.38 14.39 -9.14
CA GLY A 75 10.96 14.71 -9.21
C GLY A 75 10.21 13.72 -10.09
N GLY A 76 9.06 13.26 -9.60
CA GLY A 76 8.16 12.33 -10.31
C GLY A 76 8.44 10.86 -10.01
N GLU A 77 9.58 10.51 -9.42
CA GLU A 77 9.93 9.13 -9.12
C GLU A 77 9.07 8.56 -7.97
N VAL A 78 8.77 7.26 -8.12
CA VAL A 78 8.20 6.43 -7.06
C VAL A 78 9.27 5.45 -6.64
N PHE A 79 9.88 5.69 -5.49
CA PHE A 79 10.85 4.79 -4.90
C PHE A 79 10.15 3.70 -4.11
N VAL A 80 10.60 2.46 -4.28
CA VAL A 80 10.10 1.30 -3.55
C VAL A 80 11.25 0.67 -2.78
N PHE A 81 11.04 0.42 -1.50
CA PHE A 81 12.09 -0.14 -0.65
C PHE A 81 12.05 -1.65 -0.62
N ASP A 82 13.23 -2.27 -0.65
CA ASP A 82 13.37 -3.68 -0.30
C ASP A 82 13.17 -3.86 1.20
N MET A 83 12.11 -4.58 1.55
CA MET A 83 11.70 -4.87 2.93
C MET A 83 12.18 -6.23 3.42
N GLY A 84 12.95 -6.97 2.61
CA GLY A 84 13.40 -8.32 2.92
C GLY A 84 12.25 -9.33 2.93
N LYS A 85 12.23 -10.21 3.93
CA LYS A 85 11.27 -11.31 4.00
C LYS A 85 10.00 -10.91 4.75
N PRO A 86 8.81 -11.32 4.27
CA PRO A 86 7.57 -11.07 5.00
C PRO A 86 7.54 -11.89 6.30
N VAL A 87 6.82 -11.38 7.29
CA VAL A 87 6.63 -12.00 8.60
C VAL A 87 5.18 -12.42 8.78
N LYS A 88 4.98 -13.67 9.17
CA LYS A 88 3.67 -14.21 9.54
C LYS A 88 3.21 -13.61 10.86
N ILE A 89 2.05 -12.94 10.86
CA ILE A 89 1.56 -12.22 12.04
C ILE A 89 1.26 -13.16 13.21
N ALA A 90 0.81 -14.38 12.93
CA ALA A 90 0.63 -15.42 13.96
C ALA A 90 1.95 -15.77 14.66
N ASP A 91 3.08 -15.80 13.94
CA ASP A 91 4.37 -16.11 14.54
C ASP A 91 4.94 -14.91 15.29
N LEU A 92 4.66 -13.69 14.83
CA LEU A 92 4.93 -12.47 15.59
C LEU A 92 4.20 -12.49 16.94
N ALA A 93 2.90 -12.81 16.95
CA ALA A 93 2.10 -12.93 18.18
C ALA A 93 2.71 -13.94 19.16
N LYS A 94 3.05 -15.16 18.69
CA LYS A 94 3.69 -16.20 19.52
C LYS A 94 5.02 -15.72 20.12
N LYS A 95 5.86 -15.05 19.32
CA LYS A 95 7.15 -14.50 19.78
C LYS A 95 6.94 -13.46 20.86
N MET A 96 6.00 -12.54 20.68
CA MET A 96 5.70 -11.49 21.66
C MET A 96 5.19 -12.07 22.98
N ILE A 97 4.29 -13.06 22.93
CA ILE A 97 3.82 -13.77 24.14
C ILE A 97 5.02 -14.43 24.85
N THR A 98 5.88 -15.13 24.11
CA THR A 98 7.07 -15.80 24.66
C THR A 98 8.03 -14.81 25.33
N LEU A 99 8.30 -13.67 24.68
CA LEU A 99 9.19 -12.62 25.22
C LEU A 99 8.61 -11.93 26.46
N SER A 100 7.30 -12.01 26.69
CA SER A 100 6.65 -11.55 27.93
C SER A 100 6.75 -12.56 29.09
N GLY A 101 7.45 -13.69 28.89
CA GLY A 101 7.59 -14.75 29.89
C GLY A 101 6.36 -15.66 30.01
N ARG A 102 5.51 -15.71 28.98
CA ARG A 102 4.28 -16.51 28.92
C ARG A 102 4.36 -17.55 27.80
N ILE A 103 3.65 -18.66 27.94
CA ILE A 103 3.60 -19.76 26.96
C ILE A 103 2.40 -19.54 26.02
N PRO A 104 2.62 -19.38 24.69
CA PRO A 104 1.54 -19.27 23.72
C PRO A 104 0.60 -20.47 23.74
N ASN A 105 -0.70 -20.22 23.65
CA ASN A 105 -1.79 -21.22 23.69
C ASN A 105 -1.83 -22.07 24.98
N LYS A 106 -1.21 -21.59 26.06
CA LYS A 106 -1.33 -22.15 27.41
C LYS A 106 -1.64 -21.06 28.43
N ASP A 107 -0.79 -20.03 28.47
CA ASP A 107 -0.98 -18.88 29.36
C ASP A 107 -1.75 -17.76 28.66
N ILE A 108 -1.52 -17.57 27.35
CA ILE A 108 -2.22 -16.59 26.51
C ILE A 108 -2.58 -17.25 25.18
N TYR A 109 -3.87 -17.27 24.85
CA TYR A 109 -4.37 -17.83 23.59
C TYR A 109 -4.25 -16.83 22.43
N ILE A 110 -4.06 -17.37 21.23
CA ILE A 110 -4.21 -16.62 19.98
C ILE A 110 -5.57 -16.95 19.37
N GLN A 111 -6.40 -15.93 19.14
CA GLN A 111 -7.71 -16.07 18.52
C GLN A 111 -7.70 -15.46 17.12
N TYR A 112 -8.31 -16.17 16.17
CA TYR A 112 -8.48 -15.69 14.80
C TYR A 112 -9.82 -14.96 14.62
N SER A 113 -9.79 -13.72 14.14
CA SER A 113 -11.01 -12.90 13.97
C SER A 113 -11.59 -12.92 12.56
N GLY A 114 -10.88 -13.50 11.59
CA GLY A 114 -11.19 -13.34 10.17
C GLY A 114 -10.55 -12.08 9.58
N LEU A 115 -10.44 -12.05 8.25
CA LEU A 115 -10.03 -10.88 7.49
C LEU A 115 -11.16 -9.84 7.50
N ARG A 116 -10.78 -8.56 7.56
CA ARG A 116 -11.71 -7.44 7.46
C ARG A 116 -11.99 -7.09 5.99
N PRO A 117 -13.09 -6.36 5.70
CA PRO A 117 -13.30 -5.79 4.37
C PRO A 117 -12.09 -4.98 3.90
N GLY A 118 -11.65 -5.23 2.67
CA GLY A 118 -10.45 -4.69 2.05
C GLY A 118 -9.12 -5.31 2.47
N GLU A 119 -9.09 -6.18 3.49
CA GLU A 119 -7.83 -6.67 4.07
C GLU A 119 -7.18 -7.78 3.25
N LYS A 120 -5.99 -7.53 2.71
CA LYS A 120 -5.22 -8.54 1.97
C LYS A 120 -4.58 -9.59 2.89
N LEU A 121 -4.56 -10.85 2.44
CA LEU A 121 -3.84 -11.93 3.12
C LEU A 121 -2.31 -11.76 3.00
N PHE A 122 -1.85 -11.33 1.82
CA PHE A 122 -0.45 -11.04 1.52
C PHE A 122 -0.31 -9.59 1.04
N GLU A 123 0.72 -8.91 1.54
CA GLU A 123 1.06 -7.56 1.10
C GLU A 123 1.86 -7.62 -0.22
N GLU A 124 1.62 -6.69 -1.13
CA GLU A 124 2.38 -6.52 -2.37
C GLU A 124 3.01 -5.12 -2.32
N LEU A 125 4.34 -5.02 -2.41
CA LEU A 125 5.03 -3.73 -2.45
C LEU A 125 5.06 -3.12 -3.86
N LEU A 126 4.88 -3.98 -4.87
CA LEU A 126 4.93 -3.68 -6.29
C LEU A 126 3.75 -4.35 -6.95
N HIS A 127 3.18 -3.69 -7.95
CA HIS A 127 2.18 -4.35 -8.78
C HIS A 127 2.88 -5.30 -9.76
N ASN A 128 2.29 -6.46 -10.07
CA ASN A 128 2.88 -7.50 -10.93
C ASN A 128 3.23 -7.03 -12.36
N LYS A 129 2.80 -5.82 -12.75
CA LYS A 129 3.06 -5.19 -14.06
C LYS A 129 4.05 -4.02 -13.99
N GLU A 130 4.48 -3.61 -12.80
CA GLU A 130 5.45 -2.52 -12.65
C GLU A 130 6.87 -3.08 -12.85
N GLU A 131 7.54 -2.66 -13.91
CA GLU A 131 8.99 -2.89 -14.07
C GLU A 131 9.76 -1.98 -13.11
N ASN A 132 10.85 -2.50 -12.53
CA ASN A 132 11.69 -1.74 -11.63
C ASN A 132 13.03 -1.42 -12.25
N LYS A 133 13.53 -0.22 -11.95
CA LYS A 133 14.89 0.18 -12.23
C LYS A 133 15.70 0.17 -10.94
N GLU A 134 16.85 -0.49 -10.96
CA GLU A 134 17.81 -0.45 -9.87
C GLU A 134 18.35 0.97 -9.67
N THR A 135 18.73 1.27 -8.43
CA THR A 135 19.44 2.50 -8.08
C THR A 135 20.85 2.18 -7.56
N TYR A 136 21.64 3.19 -7.19
CA TYR A 136 22.94 2.92 -6.56
C TYR A 136 22.82 2.33 -5.14
N HIS A 137 21.64 2.40 -4.52
CA HIS A 137 21.40 1.90 -3.18
C HIS A 137 20.61 0.60 -3.25
N ASP A 138 21.20 -0.51 -2.80
CA ASP A 138 20.65 -1.88 -2.98
C ASP A 138 19.22 -2.08 -2.45
N LYS A 139 18.82 -1.30 -1.43
CA LYS A 139 17.46 -1.35 -0.86
C LYS A 139 16.45 -0.40 -1.51
N ILE A 140 16.83 0.37 -2.52
CA ILE A 140 15.95 1.38 -3.14
C ILE A 140 15.86 1.07 -4.63
N MET A 141 14.64 0.87 -5.09
CA MET A 141 14.30 0.70 -6.51
C MET A 141 13.41 1.85 -6.96
N ILE A 142 13.39 2.14 -8.25
CA ILE A 142 12.42 3.07 -8.86
C ILE A 142 11.37 2.23 -9.59
N ALA A 143 10.11 2.37 -9.20
CA ALA A 143 8.99 1.76 -9.91
C ALA A 143 8.69 2.56 -11.19
N ASN A 144 8.61 1.85 -12.32
CA ASN A 144 8.18 2.43 -13.58
C ASN A 144 6.65 2.58 -13.55
N VAL A 145 6.21 3.83 -13.44
CA VAL A 145 4.83 4.22 -13.23
C VAL A 145 4.42 5.16 -14.35
N ARG A 146 3.31 4.87 -15.03
CA ARG A 146 2.80 5.78 -16.06
C ARG A 146 2.30 7.06 -15.40
N VAL A 147 2.72 8.19 -15.96
CA VAL A 147 2.21 9.52 -15.59
C VAL A 147 1.05 9.87 -16.51
N LEU A 148 -0.09 10.22 -15.92
CA LEU A 148 -1.25 10.74 -16.67
C LEU A 148 -1.11 12.25 -16.85
N PRO A 149 -1.68 12.83 -17.92
CA PRO A 149 -1.77 14.29 -18.04
C PRO A 149 -2.52 14.90 -16.86
N PHE A 150 -2.07 16.07 -16.40
CA PHE A 150 -2.71 16.77 -15.28
C PHE A 150 -4.19 17.06 -15.54
N GLN A 151 -4.55 17.43 -16.78
CA GLN A 151 -5.94 17.73 -17.15
C GLN A 151 -6.83 16.49 -16.98
N ASP A 152 -6.41 15.33 -17.49
CA ASP A 152 -7.17 14.08 -17.36
C ASP A 152 -7.38 13.69 -15.91
N MET A 153 -6.32 13.81 -15.08
CA MET A 153 -6.45 13.57 -13.64
C MET A 153 -7.39 14.54 -12.97
N LYS A 154 -7.33 15.83 -13.32
CA LYS A 154 -8.23 16.85 -12.77
C LYS A 154 -9.68 16.54 -13.10
N LEU A 155 -9.99 16.20 -14.36
CA LEU A 155 -11.33 15.77 -14.77
C LEU A 155 -11.80 14.55 -13.98
N ALA A 156 -10.92 13.55 -13.79
CA ALA A 156 -11.28 12.35 -13.05
C ALA A 156 -11.59 12.62 -11.57
N PHE A 157 -10.87 13.56 -10.95
CA PHE A 157 -11.16 14.03 -9.59
C PHE A 157 -12.44 14.87 -9.53
N ASP A 158 -12.67 15.77 -10.48
CA ASP A 158 -13.90 16.57 -10.56
C ASP A 158 -15.15 15.65 -10.62
N GLN A 159 -15.06 14.54 -11.39
CA GLN A 159 -16.09 13.50 -11.43
C GLN A 159 -16.23 12.75 -10.10
N LEU A 160 -15.12 12.34 -9.47
CA LEU A 160 -15.14 11.72 -8.13
C LEU A 160 -15.83 12.62 -7.09
N PHE A 161 -15.50 13.93 -7.08
CA PHE A 161 -16.15 14.90 -6.19
C PHE A 161 -17.65 15.01 -6.45
N SER A 162 -18.07 15.01 -7.72
CA SER A 162 -19.49 15.05 -8.06
C SER A 162 -20.24 13.82 -7.54
N LEU A 163 -19.63 12.63 -7.57
CA LEU A 163 -20.23 11.40 -7.04
C LEU A 163 -20.31 11.42 -5.51
N MET A 164 -19.27 11.90 -4.81
CA MET A 164 -19.28 12.00 -3.34
C MET A 164 -20.33 12.97 -2.80
N LEU A 165 -20.69 14.02 -3.55
CA LEU A 165 -21.74 14.97 -3.16
C LEU A 165 -23.14 14.39 -3.29
N ASN A 166 -23.30 13.30 -4.04
CA ASN A 166 -24.54 12.55 -4.19
C ASN A 166 -24.45 11.32 -3.26
N GLU A 167 -24.78 11.50 -1.98
CA GLU A 167 -24.58 10.52 -0.87
C GLU A 167 -25.27 9.15 -1.03
N GLU A 168 -25.93 8.86 -2.15
CA GLU A 168 -26.82 7.69 -2.30
C GLU A 168 -26.22 6.50 -3.06
N ASP A 169 -24.98 6.55 -3.56
CA ASP A 169 -24.44 5.45 -4.37
C ASP A 169 -22.95 5.12 -4.12
N GLU A 170 -22.68 4.43 -3.01
CA GLU A 170 -21.37 3.85 -2.71
C GLU A 170 -20.88 2.89 -3.82
N TYR A 171 -21.79 2.20 -4.51
CA TYR A 171 -21.46 1.30 -5.61
C TYR A 171 -20.96 2.09 -6.83
N ALA A 172 -21.61 3.20 -7.19
CA ALA A 172 -21.14 4.09 -8.25
C ALA A 172 -19.78 4.70 -7.91
N LEU A 173 -19.55 5.07 -6.65
CA LEU A 173 -18.26 5.59 -6.20
C LEU A 173 -17.14 4.55 -6.36
N VAL A 174 -17.36 3.33 -5.85
CA VAL A 174 -16.37 2.26 -5.95
C VAL A 174 -16.17 1.81 -7.40
N HIS A 175 -17.24 1.78 -8.20
CA HIS A 175 -17.16 1.51 -9.63
C HIS A 175 -16.30 2.55 -10.35
N TRP A 176 -16.51 3.84 -10.08
CA TRP A 176 -15.70 4.93 -10.61
C TRP A 176 -14.23 4.81 -10.20
N MET A 177 -13.96 4.51 -8.93
CA MET A 177 -12.58 4.28 -8.44
C MET A 177 -11.89 3.14 -9.20
N LYS A 178 -12.62 2.06 -9.52
CA LYS A 178 -12.10 0.93 -10.32
C LYS A 178 -11.88 1.29 -11.78
N SER A 179 -12.61 2.26 -12.33
CA SER A 179 -12.33 2.77 -13.68
C SER A 179 -11.04 3.58 -13.71
N LEU A 180 -10.73 4.31 -12.63
CA LEU A 180 -9.49 5.07 -12.50
C LEU A 180 -8.29 4.19 -12.12
N VAL A 181 -8.51 3.16 -11.29
CA VAL A 181 -7.49 2.22 -10.80
C VAL A 181 -7.95 0.79 -11.09
N PRO A 182 -7.80 0.29 -12.32
CA PRO A 182 -8.29 -1.03 -12.75
C PRO A 182 -7.73 -2.22 -11.95
N GLU A 183 -6.56 -2.04 -11.33
CA GLU A 183 -5.92 -3.01 -10.46
C GLU A 183 -6.49 -3.03 -9.02
N PHE A 184 -7.41 -2.12 -8.69
CA PHE A 184 -8.02 -2.06 -7.37
C PHE A 184 -8.98 -3.23 -7.15
N LEU A 185 -8.55 -4.18 -6.30
CA LEU A 185 -9.35 -5.33 -5.85
C LEU A 185 -9.97 -5.05 -4.47
N SER A 186 -11.27 -5.30 -4.35
CA SER A 186 -12.06 -4.93 -3.17
C SER A 186 -11.91 -5.89 -1.97
N ASN A 187 -11.33 -7.09 -2.17
CA ASN A 187 -10.88 -8.07 -1.17
C ASN A 187 -11.73 -8.18 0.12
N ASN A 188 -12.50 -9.25 0.29
CA ASN A 188 -13.34 -9.54 1.46
C ASN A 188 -14.45 -8.49 1.71
N SER A 189 -14.94 -7.80 0.67
CA SER A 189 -16.02 -6.81 0.79
C SER A 189 -17.10 -7.02 -0.26
N GLU A 190 -18.27 -6.39 -0.08
CA GLU A 190 -19.41 -6.51 -1.00
C GLU A 190 -19.10 -5.99 -2.43
N PHE A 191 -18.12 -5.09 -2.54
CA PHE A 191 -17.68 -4.50 -3.79
C PHE A 191 -16.79 -5.42 -4.64
N GLU A 192 -16.52 -6.66 -4.20
CA GLU A 192 -15.87 -7.69 -5.05
C GLU A 192 -16.69 -7.98 -6.31
N THR A 193 -18.00 -7.77 -6.25
CA THR A 193 -18.91 -7.86 -7.42
C THR A 193 -18.53 -6.90 -8.54
N LEU A 194 -17.78 -5.83 -8.24
CA LEU A 194 -17.30 -4.84 -9.19
C LEU A 194 -15.86 -5.14 -9.67
N ASP A 195 -15.17 -6.14 -9.11
CA ASP A 195 -13.82 -6.53 -9.53
C ASP A 195 -13.86 -7.08 -10.97
N GLY A 196 -12.99 -6.56 -11.86
CA GLY A 196 -12.87 -7.05 -13.24
C GLY A 196 -13.98 -6.61 -14.21
N VAL A 197 -14.99 -5.86 -13.77
CA VAL A 197 -16.12 -5.42 -14.63
C VAL A 197 -15.68 -4.47 -15.75
N ASN A 198 -14.58 -3.74 -15.57
CA ASN A 198 -14.14 -2.66 -16.46
C ASN A 198 -13.22 -3.09 -17.63
N GLU A 199 -13.23 -4.36 -18.05
CA GLU A 199 -12.38 -4.75 -19.19
C GLU A 199 -12.73 -4.07 -20.52
N LYS A 200 -13.96 -3.54 -20.66
CA LYS A 200 -14.47 -2.91 -21.89
C LYS A 200 -14.49 -1.37 -21.88
N GLU A 201 -14.39 -0.74 -20.71
CA GLU A 201 -14.34 0.72 -20.52
C GLU A 201 -12.98 1.15 -19.97
N LYS A 202 -11.92 0.44 -20.33
CA LYS A 202 -10.56 0.84 -19.97
C LYS A 202 -10.30 2.20 -20.59
N ILE A 203 -10.16 3.23 -19.74
CA ILE A 203 -9.21 4.28 -20.05
C ILE A 203 -7.89 3.54 -20.18
N ASP A 204 -7.35 3.46 -21.39
CA ASP A 204 -6.20 2.59 -21.69
C ASP A 204 -4.93 3.20 -21.07
N ILE A 205 -4.78 2.99 -19.76
CA ILE A 205 -3.72 3.54 -18.91
C ILE A 205 -2.46 2.65 -18.90
N TYR A 206 -2.41 1.58 -19.70
CA TYR A 206 -1.31 0.60 -19.69
C TYR A 206 -0.48 0.53 -20.99
N THR A 207 -0.71 1.40 -21.97
CA THR A 207 0.17 1.52 -23.14
C THR A 207 1.47 2.25 -22.76
N PRO A 208 2.66 1.63 -22.95
CA PRO A 208 3.93 2.32 -22.79
C PRO A 208 4.06 3.39 -23.86
N ASN A 209 4.24 4.65 -23.46
CA ASN A 209 4.80 5.64 -24.38
C ASN A 209 6.25 5.23 -24.63
N VAL A 210 6.48 4.60 -25.78
CA VAL A 210 7.80 4.53 -26.40
C VAL A 210 8.20 5.97 -26.70
N LEU A 211 8.90 6.60 -25.76
CA LEU A 211 9.73 7.75 -26.10
C LEU A 211 10.94 7.19 -26.84
N ASP A 212 10.74 7.07 -28.15
CA ASP A 212 11.79 6.81 -29.12
C ASP A 212 12.95 7.76 -28.89
N SER A 213 14.13 7.16 -28.83
CA SER A 213 15.44 7.78 -28.96
C SER A 213 15.50 8.77 -30.13
N LYS A 214 15.88 10.02 -29.83
CA LYS A 214 16.70 10.84 -30.71
C LYS A 214 17.70 11.64 -29.89
#